data_AF-A0A9P8TPX0-F1
#
_entry.id   AF-A0A9P8TPX0-F1
#
_cell.length_a   1.000
_cell.length_b   1.000
_cell.length_c   1.000
_cell.angle_alpha   90.00
_cell.angle_beta   90.00
_cell.angle_gamma   90.00
#
_symmetry.space_group_name_H-M   'P 1'
#
loop_
_entity.id
_entity.type
_entity.pdbx_description
1 polymer ?
#
loop_
_entity_poly.entity_id
_entity_poly.type
_entity_poly.pdbx_seq_one_letter_code
_entity_poly.pdbx_strand_id
1 'polypeptide(L)'
;MLLSKPVRQQICLQYELESKMTLLHIESSEAIKNQIFRLEIRDDHDSLIRRHEDIKDSTFEIVFKPQPNTIVNICLLNIVKDASWVKKGYIRQVNLEVSPVYDYSNPRYDKKEIKGLREMMNRNGRELIENVEIVLSKLEEEMKFLVKREHNLRDLNENTLNVLNWQIVALFIAGMLTQSYALWCLRKIAKF
;
A
#
# COMPACT_ATOMS: atom_id res chain seq x y z
N MET A 1 11.74 -26.20 44.93
CA MET A 1 11.16 -25.80 43.64
C MET A 1 9.65 -26.03 43.70
N LEU A 2 8.87 -25.00 44.02
CA LEU A 2 7.40 -25.11 44.02
C LEU A 2 6.92 -24.99 42.57
N LEU A 3 6.58 -26.12 41.95
CA LEU A 3 5.87 -26.16 40.68
C LEU A 3 4.47 -25.56 40.90
N SER A 4 4.36 -24.26 40.72
CA SER A 4 3.08 -23.57 40.74
C SER A 4 2.19 -24.12 39.63
N LYS A 5 1.01 -24.63 39.97
CA LYS A 5 0.07 -25.19 38.98
C LYS A 5 -0.30 -24.11 37.94
N PRO A 6 -0.39 -24.46 36.65
CA PRO A 6 -0.78 -23.52 35.61
C PRO A 6 -2.23 -23.06 35.84
N VAL A 7 -2.47 -21.76 35.72
CA VAL A 7 -3.81 -21.17 35.83
C VAL A 7 -4.49 -21.28 34.47
N ARG A 8 -5.74 -21.74 34.49
CA ARG A 8 -6.57 -21.96 33.31
C ARG A 8 -7.76 -21.01 33.34
N GLN A 9 -7.95 -20.28 32.26
CA GLN A 9 -9.12 -19.43 32.04
C GLN A 9 -9.80 -19.89 30.76
N GLN A 10 -11.11 -20.12 30.82
CA GLN A 10 -11.90 -20.55 29.67
C GLN A 10 -13.08 -19.60 29.49
N ILE A 11 -13.28 -19.16 28.25
CA ILE A 11 -14.44 -18.37 27.84
C ILE A 11 -15.10 -19.12 26.70
N CYS A 12 -16.40 -19.36 26.81
CA CYS A 12 -17.18 -19.99 25.76
C CYS A 12 -18.29 -19.06 25.32
N LEU A 13 -18.48 -18.97 24.02
CA LEU A 13 -19.55 -18.19 23.38
C LEU A 13 -20.40 -19.13 22.55
N GLN A 14 -21.71 -18.98 22.68
CA GLN A 14 -22.69 -19.84 22.05
C GLN A 14 -23.31 -19.11 20.85
N TYR A 15 -23.28 -19.74 19.68
CA TYR A 15 -23.78 -19.19 18.44
C TYR A 15 -24.77 -20.15 17.79
N GLU A 16 -25.94 -19.66 17.41
CA GLU A 16 -26.83 -20.39 16.52
C GLU A 16 -26.38 -20.14 15.08
N LEU A 17 -25.85 -21.18 14.44
CA LEU A 17 -25.30 -21.08 13.09
C LEU A 17 -26.12 -21.95 12.14
N GLU A 18 -26.47 -21.39 10.98
CA GLU A 18 -27.05 -22.16 9.89
C GLU A 18 -26.01 -23.16 9.32
N SER A 19 -26.47 -24.15 8.55
CA SER A 19 -25.63 -25.18 7.87
C SER A 19 -24.64 -24.64 6.82
N LYS A 20 -24.23 -23.38 6.90
CA LYS A 20 -23.32 -22.69 5.99
C LYS A 20 -21.90 -22.77 6.54
N MET A 21 -20.91 -22.75 5.64
CA MET A 21 -19.53 -22.59 6.08
C MET A 21 -19.40 -21.29 6.87
N THR A 22 -18.65 -21.31 7.96
CA THR A 22 -18.46 -20.18 8.85
C THR A 22 -16.96 -19.94 9.04
N LEU A 23 -16.55 -18.69 8.90
CA LEU A 23 -15.20 -18.22 9.16
C LEU A 23 -15.19 -17.60 10.56
N LEU A 24 -14.29 -18.08 11.38
CA LEU A 24 -13.96 -17.55 12.67
C LEU A 24 -12.64 -16.79 12.55
N HIS A 25 -12.69 -15.47 12.70
CA HIS A 25 -11.51 -14.63 12.75
C HIS A 25 -11.26 -14.22 14.21
N ILE A 26 -10.06 -14.51 14.70
CA ILE A 26 -9.63 -14.22 16.07
C ILE A 26 -8.43 -13.28 16.01
N GLU A 27 -8.57 -12.11 16.63
CA GLU A 27 -7.48 -11.14 16.76
C GLU A 27 -7.19 -10.89 18.24
N SER A 28 -5.93 -11.05 18.63
CA SER A 28 -5.43 -10.67 19.94
C SER A 28 -4.64 -9.37 19.85
N SER A 29 -4.86 -8.50 20.83
CA SER A 29 -4.16 -7.20 20.95
C SER A 29 -2.62 -7.31 20.96
N GLU A 30 -2.05 -8.43 21.39
CA GLU A 30 -0.60 -8.65 21.46
C GLU A 30 -0.22 -10.10 21.11
N ALA A 31 1.05 -10.30 20.70
CA ALA A 31 1.58 -11.63 20.42
C ALA A 31 1.55 -12.56 21.65
N ILE A 32 1.17 -13.83 21.45
CA ILE A 32 0.94 -14.79 22.53
C ILE A 32 2.29 -15.31 23.06
N LYS A 33 2.82 -14.62 24.07
CA LYS A 33 4.04 -15.04 24.79
C LYS A 33 3.69 -15.68 26.14
N ASN A 34 4.41 -16.74 26.51
CA ASN A 34 4.33 -17.44 27.81
C ASN A 34 2.95 -18.01 28.19
N GLN A 35 2.07 -18.19 27.20
CA GLN A 35 0.73 -18.74 27.36
C GLN A 35 0.48 -19.79 26.30
N ILE A 36 -0.39 -20.76 26.59
CA ILE A 36 -0.94 -21.67 25.58
C ILE A 36 -2.37 -21.23 25.36
N PHE A 37 -2.65 -20.75 24.16
CA PHE A 37 -4.00 -20.42 23.75
C PHE A 37 -4.57 -21.55 22.91
N ARG A 38 -5.73 -22.08 23.29
CA ARG A 38 -6.42 -23.17 22.60
C ARG A 38 -7.81 -22.74 22.23
N LEU A 39 -8.27 -23.22 21.08
CA LEU A 39 -9.61 -23.02 20.59
C LEU A 39 -10.28 -24.39 20.44
N GLU A 40 -11.48 -24.53 20.99
CA GLU A 40 -12.35 -25.68 20.78
C GLU A 40 -13.69 -25.20 20.25
N ILE A 41 -14.15 -25.80 19.15
CA ILE A 41 -15.45 -25.58 18.56
C ILE A 41 -16.22 -26.89 18.68
N ARG A 42 -17.34 -26.85 19.41
CA ARG A 42 -18.19 -28.02 19.68
C ARG A 42 -19.63 -27.73 19.29
N ASP A 43 -20.38 -28.76 18.94
CA ASP A 43 -21.83 -28.62 18.78
C ASP A 43 -22.57 -28.72 20.12
N ASP A 44 -23.89 -28.67 20.05
CA ASP A 44 -24.84 -28.78 21.15
C ASP A 44 -24.87 -30.18 21.78
N HIS A 45 -24.32 -31.18 21.08
CA HIS A 45 -24.17 -32.56 21.54
C HIS A 45 -22.78 -32.85 22.12
N ASP A 46 -21.97 -31.80 22.37
CA ASP A 46 -20.58 -31.88 22.83
C ASP A 46 -19.63 -32.60 21.84
N SER A 47 -20.05 -32.76 20.58
CA SER A 47 -19.20 -33.29 19.51
C SER A 47 -18.19 -32.24 19.09
N LEU A 48 -16.93 -32.64 18.96
CA LEU A 48 -15.86 -31.75 18.54
C LEU A 48 -15.93 -31.51 17.03
N ILE A 49 -16.27 -30.28 16.64
CA ILE A 49 -16.24 -29.84 15.24
C ILE A 49 -14.80 -29.54 14.83
N ARG A 50 -14.09 -28.73 15.64
CA ARG A 50 -12.71 -28.32 15.34
C ARG A 50 -11.95 -27.97 16.61
N ARG A 51 -10.67 -28.31 16.67
CA ARG A 51 -9.75 -27.93 17.74
C ARG A 51 -8.48 -27.33 17.14
N HIS A 52 -7.96 -26.29 17.78
CA HIS A 52 -6.62 -25.80 17.51
C HIS A 52 -5.84 -25.63 18.81
N GLU A 53 -4.61 -26.15 18.82
CA GLU A 53 -3.72 -26.12 19.97
C GLU A 53 -2.59 -25.11 19.74
N ASP A 54 -2.23 -24.40 20.80
CA ASP A 54 -1.05 -23.52 20.85
C ASP A 54 -1.03 -22.45 19.74
N ILE A 55 -2.11 -21.65 19.66
CA ILE A 55 -2.17 -20.46 18.80
C ILE A 55 -1.08 -19.49 19.27
N LYS A 56 -0.12 -19.17 18.39
CA LYS A 56 1.01 -18.27 18.68
C LYS A 56 0.85 -16.91 18.02
N ASP A 57 0.18 -16.88 16.89
CA ASP A 57 -0.02 -15.69 16.08
C ASP A 57 -1.04 -14.76 16.75
N SER A 58 -0.87 -13.45 16.53
CA SER A 58 -1.82 -12.43 17.02
C SER A 58 -3.14 -12.49 16.25
N THR A 59 -3.11 -12.94 15.00
CA THR A 59 -4.29 -13.12 14.15
C THR A 59 -4.39 -14.57 13.71
N PHE A 60 -5.60 -15.13 13.77
CA PHE A 60 -5.82 -16.53 13.45
C PHE A 60 -7.22 -16.77 12.90
N GLU A 61 -7.31 -17.58 11.85
CA GLU A 61 -8.55 -17.86 11.12
C GLU A 61 -8.86 -19.35 11.08
N ILE A 62 -10.13 -19.69 11.35
CA ILE A 62 -10.66 -21.04 11.18
C ILE A 62 -11.92 -21.01 10.32
N VAL A 63 -11.95 -21.87 9.32
CA VAL A 63 -13.19 -22.20 8.61
C VAL A 63 -13.75 -23.52 9.16
N PHE A 64 -15.04 -23.56 9.46
CA PHE A 64 -15.73 -24.79 9.81
C PHE A 64 -17.15 -24.82 9.24
N LYS A 65 -17.76 -25.99 9.16
CA LYS A 65 -19.14 -26.16 8.70
C LYS A 65 -19.94 -26.86 9.81
N PRO A 66 -20.87 -26.15 10.48
CA PRO A 66 -21.75 -26.76 11.45
C PRO A 66 -22.81 -27.62 10.77
N GLN A 67 -23.42 -28.51 11.55
CA GLN A 67 -24.59 -29.26 11.11
C GLN A 67 -25.82 -28.32 11.03
N PRO A 68 -26.82 -28.62 10.19
CA PRO A 68 -28.04 -27.82 10.11
C PRO A 68 -28.75 -27.71 11.47
N ASN A 69 -29.15 -26.50 11.82
CA ASN A 69 -29.89 -26.17 13.04
C ASN A 69 -29.18 -26.58 14.33
N THR A 70 -27.85 -26.51 14.35
CA THR A 70 -27.06 -26.80 15.55
C THR A 70 -26.55 -25.54 16.20
N ILE A 71 -26.53 -25.57 17.53
CA ILE A 71 -25.92 -24.50 18.32
C ILE A 71 -24.45 -24.85 18.53
N VAL A 72 -23.57 -23.92 18.18
CA VAL A 72 -22.12 -24.11 18.24
C VAL A 72 -21.54 -23.36 19.44
N ASN A 73 -20.75 -24.06 20.24
CA ASN A 73 -19.99 -23.52 21.34
C ASN A 73 -18.55 -23.29 20.90
N ILE A 74 -18.13 -22.03 20.87
CA ILE A 74 -16.77 -21.59 20.56
C ILE A 74 -16.07 -21.26 21.88
N CYS A 75 -15.14 -22.12 22.30
CA CYS A 75 -14.43 -22.01 23.57
C CYS A 75 -12.96 -21.64 23.36
N LEU A 76 -12.54 -20.55 23.98
CA LEU A 76 -11.17 -20.08 24.06
C LEU A 76 -10.60 -20.44 25.44
N LEU A 77 -9.54 -21.25 25.45
CA LEU A 77 -8.84 -21.66 26.65
C LEU A 77 -7.45 -21.02 26.69
N ASN A 78 -7.22 -20.20 27.71
CA ASN A 78 -5.92 -19.62 28.00
C ASN A 78 -5.27 -20.36 29.18
N ILE A 79 -4.07 -20.89 28.96
CA ILE A 79 -3.26 -21.55 29.99
C ILE A 79 -1.97 -20.76 30.18
N VAL A 80 -1.83 -20.13 31.34
CA VAL A 80 -0.60 -19.40 31.70
C VAL A 80 0.42 -20.39 32.22
N LYS A 81 1.59 -20.50 31.57
CA LYS A 81 2.63 -21.49 31.92
C LYS A 81 3.35 -21.17 33.24
N ASP A 82 3.38 -19.90 33.64
CA ASP A 82 4.15 -19.43 34.80
C ASP A 82 3.24 -18.64 35.78
N ALA A 83 3.06 -19.16 36.99
CA ALA A 83 2.16 -18.57 37.97
C ALA A 83 2.69 -17.27 38.61
N SER A 84 3.99 -16.94 38.46
CA SER A 84 4.51 -15.65 38.91
C SER A 84 3.88 -14.48 38.15
N TRP A 85 3.34 -14.73 36.96
CA TRP A 85 2.67 -13.74 36.12
C TRP A 85 1.19 -13.57 36.44
N VAL A 86 0.58 -14.53 37.17
CA VAL A 86 -0.83 -14.47 37.57
C VAL A 86 -1.07 -13.31 38.53
N LYS A 87 -0.12 -13.05 39.44
CA LYS A 87 -0.18 -11.91 40.38
C LYS A 87 -0.10 -10.54 39.70
N LYS A 88 0.36 -10.47 38.44
CA LYS A 88 0.42 -9.23 37.65
C LYS A 88 -0.88 -8.93 36.88
N GLY A 89 -1.89 -9.79 36.94
CA GLY A 89 -3.21 -9.51 36.36
C GLY A 89 -3.18 -9.36 34.85
N TYR A 90 -2.62 -10.34 34.13
CA TYR A 90 -2.58 -10.29 32.66
C TYR A 90 -3.97 -10.56 32.09
N ILE A 91 -4.71 -9.49 31.78
CA ILE A 91 -5.98 -9.53 31.05
C ILE A 91 -5.65 -9.39 29.57
N ARG A 92 -6.20 -10.26 28.72
CA ARG A 92 -6.08 -10.15 27.26
C ARG A 92 -7.42 -9.82 26.65
N GLN A 93 -7.41 -8.82 25.77
CA GLN A 93 -8.53 -8.55 24.88
C GLN A 93 -8.34 -9.38 23.61
N VAL A 94 -9.40 -10.11 23.29
CA VAL A 94 -9.50 -10.93 22.09
C VAL A 94 -10.77 -10.48 21.38
N ASN A 95 -10.63 -10.10 20.12
CA ASN A 95 -11.75 -9.80 19.24
C ASN A 95 -12.10 -11.07 18.48
N LEU A 96 -13.38 -11.45 18.55
CA LEU A 96 -13.92 -12.61 17.87
C LEU A 96 -14.93 -12.13 16.83
N GLU A 97 -14.66 -12.41 15.56
CA GLU A 97 -15.60 -12.19 14.47
C GLU A 97 -16.05 -13.54 13.90
N VAL A 98 -17.37 -13.74 13.88
CA VAL A 98 -18.01 -14.96 13.35
C VAL A 98 -18.79 -14.56 12.12
N SER A 99 -18.27 -14.89 10.95
CA SER A 99 -18.85 -14.49 9.66
C SER A 99 -19.25 -15.73 8.87
N PRO A 100 -20.52 -15.85 8.44
CA PRO A 100 -20.90 -16.92 7.52
C PRO A 100 -20.13 -16.72 6.22
N VAL A 101 -19.34 -17.72 5.82
CA VAL A 101 -18.75 -17.78 4.50
C VAL A 101 -19.87 -18.09 3.54
N TYR A 102 -20.34 -17.07 2.84
CA TYR A 102 -21.12 -17.28 1.65
C TYR A 102 -20.29 -18.14 0.70
N ASP A 103 -20.77 -19.34 0.39
CA ASP A 103 -20.18 -20.19 -0.64
C ASP A 103 -20.22 -19.43 -1.98
N TYR A 104 -19.19 -18.63 -2.25
CA TYR A 104 -18.84 -18.21 -3.62
C TYR A 104 -18.30 -19.40 -4.43
N SER A 105 -18.25 -20.60 -3.84
CA SER A 105 -17.71 -21.82 -4.45
C SER A 105 -18.70 -22.57 -5.35
N ASN A 106 -20.00 -22.22 -5.35
CA ASN A 106 -20.91 -22.65 -6.43
C ASN A 106 -22.13 -21.74 -6.61
N PRO A 107 -21.94 -20.47 -6.98
CA PRO A 107 -22.97 -19.80 -7.73
C PRO A 107 -23.18 -20.62 -8.99
N ARG A 108 -24.39 -21.16 -9.19
CA ARG A 108 -24.88 -21.50 -10.52
C ARG A 108 -25.00 -20.18 -11.30
N TYR A 109 -23.89 -19.49 -11.54
CA TYR A 109 -23.83 -18.46 -12.54
C TYR A 109 -24.12 -19.15 -13.86
N ASP A 110 -25.13 -18.68 -14.56
CA ASP A 110 -25.36 -19.10 -15.92
C ASP A 110 -24.04 -18.85 -16.67
N LYS A 111 -23.45 -19.90 -17.27
CA LYS A 111 -22.17 -19.78 -17.99
C LYS A 111 -22.24 -18.68 -19.06
N LYS A 112 -23.44 -18.35 -19.53
CA LYS A 112 -23.71 -17.23 -20.43
C LYS A 112 -23.45 -15.86 -19.79
N GLU A 113 -23.80 -15.68 -18.53
CA GLU A 113 -23.66 -14.42 -17.81
C GLU A 113 -22.20 -14.12 -17.46
N ILE A 114 -21.44 -15.12 -16.98
CA ILE A 114 -19.98 -14.97 -16.77
C ILE A 114 -19.25 -14.70 -18.09
N LYS A 115 -19.66 -15.38 -19.18
CA LYS A 115 -19.07 -15.13 -20.49
C LYS A 115 -19.37 -13.70 -20.96
N GLY A 116 -20.59 -13.21 -20.76
CA GLY A 116 -20.98 -11.82 -21.03
C GLY A 116 -20.17 -10.81 -20.22
N LEU A 117 -20.03 -11.02 -18.91
CA LEU A 117 -19.20 -10.17 -18.04
C LEU A 117 -17.73 -10.17 -18.46
N ARG A 118 -17.17 -11.34 -18.80
CA ARG A 118 -15.78 -11.45 -19.28
C ARG A 118 -15.58 -10.71 -20.60
N GLU A 119 -16.54 -10.80 -21.52
CA GLU A 119 -16.51 -10.05 -22.77
C GLU A 119 -16.63 -8.54 -22.55
N MET A 120 -17.49 -8.09 -21.62
CA MET A 120 -17.60 -6.67 -21.25
C MET A 120 -16.33 -6.16 -20.58
N MET A 121 -15.74 -6.90 -19.63
CA MET A 121 -14.46 -6.52 -19.04
C MET A 121 -13.34 -6.45 -20.08
N ASN A 122 -13.29 -7.40 -21.02
CA ASN A 122 -12.28 -7.38 -22.07
C ASN A 122 -12.47 -6.21 -23.03
N ARG A 123 -13.72 -5.81 -23.33
CA ARG A 123 -14.01 -4.62 -24.15
C ARG A 123 -13.62 -3.34 -23.41
N ASN A 124 -14.08 -3.17 -22.18
CA ASN A 124 -13.76 -1.99 -21.36
C ASN A 124 -12.25 -1.90 -21.07
N GLY A 125 -11.58 -3.03 -20.87
CA GLY A 125 -10.13 -3.10 -20.69
C GLY A 125 -9.37 -2.64 -21.93
N ARG A 126 -9.82 -3.04 -23.13
CA ARG A 126 -9.23 -2.57 -24.40
C ARG A 126 -9.46 -1.07 -24.62
N GLU A 127 -10.67 -0.60 -24.37
CA GLU A 127 -11.02 0.83 -24.49
C GLU A 127 -10.18 1.69 -23.53
N LEU A 128 -9.96 1.22 -22.30
CA LEU A 128 -9.08 1.90 -21.35
C LEU A 128 -7.64 1.97 -21.86
N ILE A 129 -7.12 0.88 -22.41
CA ILE A 129 -5.75 0.83 -22.96
C ILE A 129 -5.60 1.79 -24.14
N GLU A 130 -6.54 1.79 -25.09
CA GLU A 130 -6.53 2.72 -26.24
C GLU A 130 -6.58 4.18 -25.78
N ASN A 131 -7.45 4.50 -24.81
CA ASN A 131 -7.56 5.86 -24.28
C ASN A 131 -6.25 6.31 -23.59
N VAL A 132 -5.59 5.42 -22.84
CA VAL A 132 -4.29 5.71 -22.22
C VAL A 132 -3.21 5.91 -23.27
N GLU A 133 -3.19 5.10 -24.33
CA GLU A 133 -2.22 5.23 -25.43
C GLU A 133 -2.38 6.56 -26.20
N ILE A 134 -3.63 6.98 -26.44
CA ILE A 134 -3.93 8.30 -27.05
C ILE A 134 -3.44 9.45 -26.17
N VAL A 135 -3.61 9.36 -24.86
CA VAL A 135 -3.11 10.41 -23.94
C VAL A 135 -1.59 10.42 -23.88
N LEU A 136 -0.95 9.25 -23.82
CA LEU A 136 0.50 9.13 -23.78
C LEU A 136 1.17 9.66 -25.04
N SER A 137 0.63 9.33 -26.22
CA SER A 137 1.13 9.84 -27.50
C SER A 137 1.02 11.36 -27.60
N LYS A 138 -0.11 11.96 -27.18
CA LYS A 138 -0.23 13.43 -27.10
C LYS A 138 0.79 14.05 -26.15
N LEU A 139 1.01 13.44 -25.00
CA LEU A 139 1.97 13.91 -24.01
C LEU A 139 3.42 13.81 -24.56
N GLU A 140 3.72 12.76 -25.33
CA GLU A 140 5.00 12.62 -26.01
C GLU A 140 5.22 13.73 -27.06
N GLU A 141 4.20 14.04 -27.87
CA GLU A 141 4.26 15.15 -28.83
C GLU A 141 4.46 16.51 -28.15
N GLU A 142 3.73 16.78 -27.06
CA GLU A 142 3.89 18.00 -26.28
C GLU A 142 5.28 18.11 -25.66
N MET A 143 5.82 17.02 -25.11
CA MET A 143 7.18 16.99 -24.58
C MET A 143 8.22 17.25 -25.67
N LYS A 144 8.09 16.63 -26.86
CA LYS A 144 8.98 16.89 -27.99
C LYS A 144 8.90 18.36 -28.43
N PHE A 145 7.72 18.94 -28.47
CA PHE A 145 7.54 20.36 -28.79
C PHE A 145 8.20 21.28 -27.75
N LEU A 146 8.01 21.01 -26.46
CA LEU A 146 8.61 21.79 -25.38
C LEU A 146 10.13 21.69 -25.38
N VAL A 147 10.70 20.50 -25.58
CA VAL A 147 12.15 20.30 -25.70
C VAL A 147 12.71 21.08 -26.89
N LYS A 148 12.03 21.02 -28.05
CA LYS A 148 12.45 21.79 -29.24
C LYS A 148 12.40 23.30 -28.99
N ARG A 149 11.37 23.79 -28.28
CA ARG A 149 11.25 25.19 -27.91
C ARG A 149 12.35 25.62 -26.94
N GLU A 150 12.70 24.78 -25.97
CA GLU A 150 13.75 25.05 -25.00
C GLU A 150 15.13 25.15 -25.67
N HIS A 151 15.45 24.22 -26.58
CA HIS A 151 16.65 24.30 -27.40
C HIS A 151 16.71 25.58 -28.23
N ASN A 152 15.63 25.94 -28.93
CA ASN A 152 15.58 27.19 -29.70
C ASN A 152 15.81 28.43 -28.81
N LEU A 153 15.29 28.43 -27.58
CA LEU A 153 15.51 29.53 -26.63
C LEU A 153 16.96 29.57 -26.12
N ARG A 154 17.59 28.42 -25.89
CA ARG A 154 19.02 28.35 -25.54
C ARG A 154 19.89 28.89 -26.68
N ASP A 155 19.63 28.46 -27.91
CA ASP A 155 20.39 28.89 -29.09
C ASP A 155 20.23 30.41 -29.31
N LEU A 156 19.02 30.94 -29.14
CA LEU A 156 18.78 32.39 -29.19
C LEU A 156 19.54 33.12 -28.08
N ASN A 157 19.53 32.60 -26.85
CA ASN A 157 20.23 33.23 -25.73
C ASN A 157 21.75 33.24 -25.97
N GLU A 158 22.32 32.13 -26.44
CA GLU A 158 23.75 32.02 -26.77
C GLU A 158 24.12 32.97 -27.92
N ASN A 159 23.30 33.04 -28.96
CA ASN A 159 23.54 33.96 -30.07
C ASN A 159 23.45 35.43 -29.63
N THR A 160 22.46 35.78 -28.78
CA THR A 160 22.30 37.14 -28.26
C THR A 160 23.49 37.53 -27.38
N LEU A 161 23.97 36.62 -26.54
CA LEU A 161 25.17 36.81 -25.72
C LEU A 161 26.42 37.01 -26.60
N ASN A 162 26.58 36.21 -27.67
CA ASN A 162 27.70 36.35 -28.60
C ASN A 162 27.69 37.70 -29.32
N VAL A 163 26.52 38.15 -29.81
CA VAL A 163 26.37 39.48 -30.44
C VAL A 163 26.72 40.59 -29.44
N LEU A 164 26.21 40.51 -28.20
CA LEU A 164 26.51 41.48 -27.16
C LEU A 164 28.01 41.53 -26.85
N ASN A 165 28.66 40.37 -26.72
CA ASN A 165 30.10 40.27 -26.48
C ASN A 165 30.90 40.95 -27.61
N TRP A 166 30.53 40.71 -28.87
CA TRP A 166 31.17 41.37 -30.01
C TRP A 166 30.97 42.88 -30.01
N GLN A 167 29.79 43.38 -29.64
CA GLN A 167 29.53 44.81 -29.51
C GLN A 167 30.39 45.45 -28.40
N ILE A 168 30.54 44.79 -27.25
CA ILE A 168 31.39 45.27 -26.15
C ILE A 168 32.86 45.35 -26.60
N VAL A 169 33.36 44.32 -27.28
CA VAL A 169 34.74 44.31 -27.81
C VAL A 169 34.94 45.44 -28.82
N ALA A 170 34.00 45.64 -29.75
CA ALA A 170 34.08 46.71 -30.74
C ALA A 170 34.08 48.10 -30.09
N LEU A 171 33.23 48.33 -29.08
CA LEU A 171 33.20 49.58 -28.31
C LEU A 171 34.52 49.81 -27.56
N PHE A 172 35.11 48.77 -26.99
CA PHE A 172 36.39 48.87 -26.29
C PHE A 172 37.52 49.28 -27.23
N ILE A 173 37.58 48.67 -28.43
CA ILE A 173 38.58 49.02 -29.46
C ILE A 173 38.38 50.46 -29.95
N ALA A 174 37.14 50.86 -30.23
CA ALA A 174 36.83 52.23 -30.66
C ALA A 174 37.20 53.27 -29.57
N GLY A 175 36.94 52.95 -28.29
CA GLY A 175 37.36 53.77 -27.15
C GLY A 175 38.88 53.92 -27.05
N MET A 176 39.62 52.83 -27.21
CA MET A 176 41.10 52.85 -27.20
C MET A 176 41.68 53.68 -28.35
N LEU A 177 41.12 53.53 -29.55
CA LEU A 177 41.56 54.29 -30.74
C LEU A 177 41.27 55.79 -30.59
N THR A 178 40.08 56.15 -30.10
CA THR A 178 39.69 57.55 -29.89
C THR A 178 40.53 58.22 -28.79
N GLN A 179 40.80 57.53 -27.68
CA GLN A 179 41.71 58.04 -26.63
C GLN A 179 43.14 58.23 -27.16
N SER A 180 43.66 57.26 -27.92
CA SER A 180 44.99 57.34 -28.52
C SER A 180 45.11 58.52 -29.50
N TYR A 181 44.07 58.73 -30.31
CA TYR A 181 44.00 59.86 -31.24
C TYR A 181 43.93 61.21 -30.50
N ALA A 182 43.11 61.31 -29.46
CA ALA A 182 43.00 62.51 -28.64
C ALA A 182 44.35 62.87 -27.97
N LEU A 183 45.05 61.87 -27.40
CA LEU A 183 46.39 62.04 -26.83
C LEU A 183 47.42 62.48 -27.88
N TRP A 184 47.35 61.92 -29.09
CA TRP A 184 48.22 62.32 -30.19
C TRP A 184 47.99 63.78 -30.61
N CYS A 185 46.73 64.20 -30.74
CA CYS A 185 46.37 65.59 -31.04
C CYS A 185 46.86 66.54 -29.94
N LEU A 186 46.63 66.21 -28.66
CA LEU A 186 47.12 67.01 -27.53
C LEU A 186 48.65 67.16 -27.54
N ARG A 187 49.38 66.07 -27.80
CA ARG A 187 50.85 66.12 -27.94
C ARG A 187 51.32 67.01 -29.09
N LYS A 188 50.57 67.04 -30.20
CA LYS A 188 50.92 67.86 -31.36
C LYS A 188 50.72 69.35 -31.06
N ILE A 189 49.65 69.69 -30.33
CA ILE A 189 49.37 71.07 -29.89
C ILE A 189 50.43 71.52 -28.87
N ALA A 190 50.79 70.67 -27.90
CA ALA A 190 51.77 71.03 -26.86
C ALA A 190 53.22 71.22 -27.35
N LYS A 191 53.53 70.86 -28.60
CA LYS A 191 54.84 71.10 -29.24
C LYS A 191 54.91 72.42 -30.00
N PHE A 192 53.79 73.12 -30.18
CA PHE A 192 53.71 74.49 -30.66
C PHE A 192 53.68 75.44 -29.46
#